data_AF-A0A848M190-F1
#
_entry.id   AF-A0A848M190-F1
#
_cell.length_a   1.000
_cell.length_b   1.000
_cell.length_c   1.000
_cell.angle_alpha   90.00
_cell.angle_beta   90.00
_cell.angle_gamma   90.00
#
_symmetry.space_group_name_H-M   'P 1'
#
loop_
_entity.id
_entity.type
_entity.pdbx_description
1 polymer ?
#
loop_
_entity_poly.entity_id
_entity_poly.type
_entity_poly.pdbx_seq_one_letter_code
_entity_poly.pdbx_strand_id
1 'polypeptide(L)'
;MKKTAPAPRPQSSQAPEKKPSAPTPSHLIRSATAAAAVACSGLGCASTPPVVGPPLPPDEDCPPGSIEAMDKLDILDLMMFALVDTPVSGPITVREGRGVVRLAREHGNLPSRAQFFGEFFIAKQYVHGRFTTLRVKDKQYPVCVELLDYNTRARGIPRLPGGDDQSAVIYPHVELRSVRHFERFD
;
A
#
# COMPACT_ATOMS: atom_id res chain seq x y z
N MET A 1 -51.96 -42.58 -2.02
CA MET A 1 -51.78 -42.64 -0.56
C MET A 1 -51.19 -41.31 -0.08
N LYS A 2 -51.83 -40.66 0.91
CA LYS A 2 -51.40 -39.59 1.86
C LYS A 2 -50.64 -38.36 1.30
N LYS A 3 -51.25 -37.17 1.13
CA LYS A 3 -51.77 -36.10 2.06
C LYS A 3 -50.76 -34.93 2.19
N THR A 4 -51.03 -33.73 1.62
CA THR A 4 -51.56 -32.49 2.28
C THR A 4 -50.43 -31.66 2.93
N ALA A 5 -50.26 -30.33 2.88
CA ALA A 5 -50.73 -29.12 2.16
C ALA A 5 -49.84 -27.94 2.67
N PRO A 6 -49.90 -26.69 2.12
CA PRO A 6 -48.89 -25.62 2.35
C PRO A 6 -49.31 -24.48 3.32
N ALA A 7 -48.32 -23.61 3.65
CA ALA A 7 -48.39 -22.20 4.18
C ALA A 7 -48.85 -22.02 5.67
N PRO A 8 -48.65 -20.85 6.37
CA PRO A 8 -48.39 -19.48 5.86
C PRO A 8 -47.41 -18.56 6.68
N ARG A 9 -47.17 -17.35 6.13
CA ARG A 9 -46.72 -16.11 6.81
C ARG A 9 -47.94 -15.20 7.04
N PRO A 10 -48.00 -14.36 8.10
CA PRO A 10 -48.05 -12.88 7.93
C PRO A 10 -47.15 -12.15 8.98
N GLN A 11 -46.40 -11.07 8.66
CA GLN A 11 -46.78 -9.62 8.68
C GLN A 11 -47.23 -9.13 10.10
N SER A 12 -46.90 -7.95 10.65
CA SER A 12 -46.25 -6.71 10.18
C SER A 12 -46.09 -5.74 11.38
N SER A 13 -45.25 -4.70 11.21
CA SER A 13 -45.48 -3.29 11.60
C SER A 13 -45.37 -2.81 13.06
N GLN A 14 -44.48 -1.83 13.30
CA GLN A 14 -44.78 -0.42 13.71
C GLN A 14 -43.65 0.22 14.56
N ALA A 15 -43.07 1.31 14.05
CA ALA A 15 -42.76 2.52 14.84
C ALA A 15 -43.93 3.52 14.57
N PRO A 16 -44.37 4.43 15.48
CA PRO A 16 -43.57 5.60 15.92
C PRO A 16 -43.88 6.21 17.33
N GLU A 17 -42.92 7.02 17.83
CA GLU A 17 -43.01 8.34 18.52
C GLU A 17 -44.16 8.70 19.51
N LYS A 18 -43.79 9.18 20.73
CA LYS A 18 -44.31 10.43 21.37
C LYS A 18 -43.71 10.73 22.78
N LYS A 19 -43.16 11.96 22.93
CA LYS A 19 -43.02 12.77 24.19
C LYS A 19 -44.44 13.17 24.69
N PRO A 20 -44.70 13.88 25.82
CA PRO A 20 -43.85 14.48 26.89
C PRO A 20 -44.43 14.34 28.34
N SER A 21 -43.71 14.84 29.38
CA SER A 21 -44.25 15.80 30.40
C SER A 21 -43.29 15.99 31.60
N ALA A 22 -43.09 17.26 32.00
CA ALA A 22 -42.51 17.68 33.29
C ALA A 22 -43.63 17.81 34.35
N PRO A 23 -43.33 17.95 35.66
CA PRO A 23 -43.13 19.30 36.22
C PRO A 23 -42.11 19.43 37.38
N THR A 24 -41.74 20.69 37.61
CA THR A 24 -40.83 21.29 38.62
C THR A 24 -41.36 21.21 40.08
N PRO A 25 -40.49 21.39 41.11
CA PRO A 25 -40.51 22.60 41.96
C PRO A 25 -39.10 23.11 42.32
N SER A 26 -38.71 24.37 42.03
CA SER A 26 -38.90 25.62 42.80
C SER A 26 -37.98 25.82 44.01
N HIS A 27 -37.15 26.88 43.90
CA HIS A 27 -36.76 27.91 44.90
C HIS A 27 -35.26 28.23 44.98
N LEU A 28 -34.94 29.43 44.45
CA LEU A 28 -34.11 30.52 45.00
C LEU A 28 -32.89 30.11 45.84
N ILE A 29 -31.69 30.58 45.52
CA ILE A 29 -31.18 31.86 46.05
C ILE A 29 -30.15 32.51 45.10
N ARG A 30 -30.24 33.83 45.10
CA ARG A 30 -29.56 34.87 44.34
C ARG A 30 -28.15 35.11 44.89
N SER A 31 -27.13 35.09 44.04
CA SER A 31 -25.93 35.90 44.23
C SER A 31 -25.37 36.32 42.88
N ALA A 32 -25.15 37.62 42.77
CA ALA A 32 -24.81 38.34 41.57
C ALA A 32 -23.31 38.36 41.36
N THR A 33 -22.88 38.05 40.13
CA THR A 33 -21.66 38.61 39.52
C THR A 33 -21.89 38.68 38.02
N ALA A 34 -22.35 39.84 37.56
CA ALA A 34 -22.26 40.24 36.17
C ALA A 34 -20.92 40.96 35.98
N ALA A 35 -20.05 40.44 35.11
CA ALA A 35 -19.26 41.25 34.19
C ALA A 35 -18.42 40.39 33.23
N ALA A 36 -18.47 40.81 31.97
CA ALA A 36 -17.53 40.54 30.88
C ALA A 36 -17.54 39.14 30.24
N ALA A 37 -18.36 39.04 29.20
CA ALA A 37 -18.07 38.21 28.04
C ALA A 37 -16.73 38.61 27.41
N VAL A 38 -15.87 37.62 27.16
CA VAL A 38 -15.00 37.63 25.98
C VAL A 38 -15.27 36.32 25.28
N ALA A 39 -16.02 36.41 24.18
CA ALA A 39 -16.16 35.33 23.24
C ALA A 39 -14.77 35.04 22.66
N CYS A 40 -14.16 33.92 23.03
CA CYS A 40 -13.07 33.36 22.24
C CYS A 40 -13.68 32.78 20.96
N SER A 41 -13.95 33.67 20.01
CA SER A 41 -14.06 33.35 18.59
C SER A 41 -12.70 32.85 18.13
N GLY A 42 -12.44 31.57 18.36
CA GLY A 42 -11.32 30.85 17.79
C GLY A 42 -11.86 29.69 16.98
N LEU A 43 -12.33 29.97 15.76
CA LEU A 43 -12.29 28.98 14.68
C LEU A 43 -10.82 28.68 14.41
N GLY A 44 -10.19 27.95 15.31
CA GLY A 44 -8.88 27.37 15.08
C GLY A 44 -9.09 26.40 13.94
N CYS A 45 -8.56 26.75 12.76
CA CYS A 45 -8.39 25.80 11.69
C CYS A 45 -7.65 24.61 12.29
N ALA A 46 -8.37 23.51 12.52
CA ALA A 46 -7.79 22.21 12.73
C ALA A 46 -7.22 21.77 11.38
N SER A 47 -6.17 22.46 10.93
CA SER A 47 -5.32 21.98 9.86
C SER A 47 -4.57 20.82 10.47
N THR A 48 -5.13 19.61 10.31
CA THR A 48 -4.34 18.39 10.45
C THR A 48 -3.05 18.62 9.67
N PRO A 49 -1.86 18.41 10.27
CA PRO A 49 -0.63 18.44 9.51
C PRO A 49 -0.82 17.53 8.31
N PRO A 50 -0.41 17.95 7.09
CA PRO A 50 -0.41 17.04 5.97
C PRO A 50 0.34 15.79 6.42
N VAL A 51 -0.30 14.62 6.27
CA VAL A 51 0.37 13.35 6.48
C VAL A 51 1.38 13.24 5.35
N VAL A 52 2.58 13.77 5.60
CA VAL A 52 3.72 13.62 4.72
C VAL A 52 4.22 12.22 5.01
N GLY A 53 3.99 11.29 4.07
CA GLY A 53 4.60 9.97 4.13
C GLY A 53 6.12 10.07 4.29
N PRO A 54 6.78 8.99 4.73
CA PRO A 54 8.24 9.00 4.84
C PRO A 54 8.90 9.43 3.51
N PRO A 55 10.02 10.16 3.57
CA PRO A 55 10.70 10.59 2.36
C PRO A 55 11.16 9.37 1.55
N LEU A 56 11.05 9.48 0.22
CA LEU A 56 11.55 8.45 -0.70
C LEU A 56 13.09 8.36 -0.60
N PRO A 57 13.67 7.16 -0.79
CA PRO A 57 15.12 6.96 -0.76
C PRO A 57 15.90 7.90 -1.71
N PRO A 58 17.07 8.41 -1.29
CA PRO A 58 17.95 9.20 -2.14
C PRO A 58 18.67 8.31 -3.16
N ASP A 59 19.51 8.93 -4.00
CA ASP A 59 20.48 8.18 -4.81
C ASP A 59 21.38 7.31 -3.93
N GLU A 60 21.73 6.11 -4.41
CA GLU A 60 22.50 5.14 -3.64
C GLU A 60 23.36 4.28 -4.57
N ASP A 61 24.62 4.05 -4.19
CA ASP A 61 25.50 3.12 -4.90
C ASP A 61 25.00 1.68 -4.75
N CYS A 62 25.25 0.84 -5.74
CA CYS A 62 24.94 -0.57 -5.65
C CYS A 62 25.76 -1.27 -4.54
N PRO A 63 25.20 -2.30 -3.87
CA PRO A 63 25.94 -3.06 -2.88
C PRO A 63 27.26 -3.62 -3.46
N PRO A 64 28.33 -3.73 -2.66
CA PRO A 64 29.61 -4.27 -3.13
C PRO A 64 29.46 -5.62 -3.84
N GLY A 65 30.10 -5.75 -5.00
CA GLY A 65 30.05 -6.96 -5.82
C GLY A 65 28.81 -7.12 -6.70
N SER A 66 27.82 -6.23 -6.61
CA SER A 66 26.57 -6.34 -7.41
C SER A 66 26.82 -6.27 -8.90
N ILE A 67 27.64 -5.33 -9.37
CA ILE A 67 27.91 -5.16 -10.81
C ILE A 67 28.60 -6.40 -11.38
N GLU A 68 29.63 -6.90 -10.70
CA GLU A 68 30.34 -8.12 -11.11
C GLU A 68 29.43 -9.36 -11.07
N ALA A 69 28.57 -9.49 -10.06
CA ALA A 69 27.63 -10.59 -9.96
C ALA A 69 26.57 -10.53 -11.08
N MET A 70 26.01 -9.35 -11.35
CA MET A 70 25.02 -9.17 -12.42
C MET A 70 25.62 -9.40 -13.82
N ASP A 71 26.87 -8.98 -14.04
CA ASP A 71 27.60 -9.26 -15.28
C ASP A 71 27.81 -10.77 -15.49
N LYS A 72 28.31 -11.47 -14.46
CA LYS A 72 28.49 -12.94 -14.50
C LYS A 72 27.19 -13.71 -14.72
N LEU A 73 26.07 -13.17 -14.24
CA LEU A 73 24.75 -13.76 -14.39
C LEU A 73 24.09 -13.40 -15.74
N ASP A 74 24.74 -12.56 -16.56
CA ASP A 74 24.22 -12.06 -17.82
C ASP A 74 22.86 -11.35 -17.64
N ILE A 75 22.80 -10.48 -16.63
CA ILE A 75 21.62 -9.67 -16.32
C ILE A 75 21.93 -8.19 -16.16
N LEU A 76 23.17 -7.74 -16.38
CA LEU A 76 23.54 -6.33 -16.28
C LEU A 76 22.92 -5.52 -17.42
N ASP A 77 22.36 -4.34 -17.09
CA ASP A 77 21.64 -3.45 -18.02
C ASP A 77 20.44 -4.11 -18.76
N LEU A 78 19.85 -5.16 -18.19
CA LEU A 78 18.74 -5.93 -18.77
C LEU A 78 17.40 -5.69 -18.05
N MET A 79 16.32 -5.91 -18.81
CA MET A 79 14.94 -5.88 -18.33
C MET A 79 14.34 -7.30 -18.27
N MET A 80 13.75 -7.64 -17.13
CA MET A 80 13.27 -8.99 -16.83
C MET A 80 11.82 -8.99 -16.36
N PHE A 81 10.97 -9.74 -17.07
CA PHE A 81 9.58 -9.91 -16.69
C PHE A 81 9.45 -10.73 -15.42
N ALA A 82 8.74 -10.18 -14.43
CA ALA A 82 8.61 -10.75 -13.12
C ALA A 82 7.21 -10.56 -12.51
N LEU A 83 7.00 -11.23 -11.38
CA LEU A 83 5.77 -11.20 -10.60
C LEU A 83 6.09 -10.83 -9.16
N VAL A 84 5.39 -9.87 -8.59
CA VAL A 84 5.38 -9.69 -7.13
C VAL A 84 4.80 -10.95 -6.49
N ASP A 85 5.51 -11.56 -5.55
CA ASP A 85 5.33 -12.98 -5.17
C ASP A 85 3.97 -13.28 -4.51
N THR A 86 2.97 -13.59 -5.32
CA THR A 86 1.62 -13.98 -4.90
C THR A 86 1.00 -14.98 -5.89
N PRO A 87 0.28 -16.00 -5.43
CA PRO A 87 -0.39 -16.97 -6.29
C PRO A 87 -1.71 -16.43 -6.90
N VAL A 88 -2.06 -15.16 -6.67
CA VAL A 88 -3.38 -14.61 -6.99
C VAL A 88 -3.43 -14.04 -8.41
N SER A 89 -4.46 -14.43 -9.16
CA SER A 89 -4.85 -13.72 -10.39
C SER A 89 -5.60 -12.43 -10.03
N GLY A 90 -5.00 -11.26 -10.26
CA GLY A 90 -5.64 -9.96 -10.09
C GLY A 90 -4.81 -8.96 -9.28
N PRO A 91 -5.37 -7.79 -8.96
CA PRO A 91 -4.71 -6.81 -8.12
C PRO A 91 -4.35 -7.36 -6.75
N ILE A 92 -3.19 -6.96 -6.25
CA ILE A 92 -2.66 -7.36 -4.95
C ILE A 92 -2.36 -6.15 -4.09
N THR A 93 -2.38 -6.32 -2.77
CA THR A 93 -1.91 -5.30 -1.83
C THR A 93 -0.46 -5.58 -1.46
N VAL A 94 0.41 -4.61 -1.72
CA VAL A 94 1.79 -4.58 -1.22
C VAL A 94 1.89 -3.63 -0.03
N ARG A 95 2.89 -3.82 0.82
CA ARG A 95 3.19 -2.96 1.96
C ARG A 95 4.55 -2.31 1.80
N GLU A 96 4.71 -1.15 2.43
CA GLU A 96 6.00 -0.48 2.56
C GLU A 96 7.04 -1.42 3.17
N GLY A 97 8.29 -1.33 2.69
CA GLY A 97 9.42 -2.11 3.19
C GLY A 97 9.58 -3.46 2.49
N ARG A 98 10.01 -4.49 3.23
CA ARG A 98 10.54 -5.74 2.64
C ARG A 98 9.57 -6.41 1.68
N GLY A 99 10.09 -6.76 0.50
CA GLY A 99 9.36 -7.36 -0.60
C GLY A 99 10.13 -8.44 -1.33
N VAL A 100 9.39 -9.30 -2.04
CA VAL A 100 9.95 -10.34 -2.91
C VAL A 100 9.29 -10.27 -4.28
N VAL A 101 10.12 -10.29 -5.32
CA VAL A 101 9.71 -10.39 -6.71
C VAL A 101 10.33 -11.63 -7.31
N ARG A 102 9.59 -12.34 -8.15
CA ARG A 102 9.99 -13.62 -8.71
C ARG A 102 9.96 -13.57 -10.22
N LEU A 103 11.01 -14.07 -10.88
CA LEU A 103 11.03 -14.17 -12.34
C LEU A 103 9.87 -15.02 -12.85
N ALA A 104 9.18 -14.49 -13.86
CA ALA A 104 8.05 -15.17 -14.50
C ALA A 104 8.52 -16.21 -15.53
N ARG A 105 9.65 -15.94 -16.20
CA ARG A 105 10.31 -16.81 -17.17
C ARG A 105 11.83 -16.77 -16.97
N GLU A 106 12.54 -17.68 -17.62
CA GLU A 106 14.01 -17.64 -17.64
C GLU A 106 14.53 -16.37 -18.35
N HIS A 107 15.70 -15.90 -17.92
CA HIS A 107 16.37 -14.74 -18.48
C HIS A 107 17.88 -14.82 -18.24
N GLY A 108 18.70 -14.69 -19.29
CA GLY A 108 20.14 -14.91 -19.18
C GLY A 108 20.45 -16.28 -18.54
N ASN A 109 21.28 -16.29 -17.50
CA ASN A 109 21.59 -17.49 -16.72
C ASN A 109 20.62 -17.73 -15.54
N LEU A 110 19.55 -16.94 -15.42
CA LEU A 110 18.58 -17.07 -14.34
C LEU A 110 17.44 -18.00 -14.72
N PRO A 111 17.17 -19.05 -13.92
CA PRO A 111 16.01 -19.89 -14.13
C PRO A 111 14.73 -19.10 -13.79
N SER A 112 13.61 -19.54 -14.36
CA SER A 112 12.30 -19.11 -13.87
C SER A 112 12.20 -19.33 -12.36
N ARG A 113 11.42 -18.48 -11.69
CA ARG A 113 11.25 -18.50 -10.24
C ARG A 113 12.46 -18.07 -9.40
N ALA A 114 13.54 -17.57 -10.00
CA ALA A 114 14.56 -16.85 -9.25
C ALA A 114 13.92 -15.68 -8.48
N GLN A 115 14.35 -15.45 -7.25
CA GLN A 115 13.73 -14.51 -6.31
C GLN A 115 14.64 -13.31 -6.04
N PHE A 116 14.11 -12.12 -6.21
CA PHE A 116 14.73 -10.85 -5.87
C PHE A 116 14.14 -10.37 -4.55
N PHE A 117 15.00 -10.12 -3.57
CA PHE A 117 14.64 -9.63 -2.23
C PHE A 117 15.11 -8.18 -2.11
N GLY A 118 14.26 -7.36 -1.52
CA GLY A 118 14.46 -5.92 -1.47
C GLY A 118 13.38 -5.23 -0.68
N GLU A 119 13.19 -3.95 -1.01
CA GLU A 119 12.21 -3.08 -0.36
C GLU A 119 11.31 -2.42 -1.40
N PHE A 120 10.03 -2.31 -1.06
CA PHE A 120 9.04 -1.49 -1.75
C PHE A 120 8.93 -0.14 -1.05
N PHE A 121 8.80 0.90 -1.86
CA PHE A 121 8.64 2.29 -1.43
C PHE A 121 7.35 2.85 -2.05
N ILE A 122 6.41 3.25 -1.21
CA ILE A 122 5.07 3.68 -1.58
C ILE A 122 5.06 5.19 -1.63
N ALA A 123 5.10 5.70 -2.86
CA ALA A 123 4.86 7.10 -3.15
C ALA A 123 3.35 7.37 -3.33
N LYS A 124 3.01 8.64 -3.56
CA LYS A 124 1.62 9.07 -3.74
C LYS A 124 0.92 8.38 -4.92
N GLN A 125 1.62 8.20 -6.04
CA GLN A 125 1.06 7.65 -7.27
C GLN A 125 1.67 6.32 -7.70
N TYR A 126 2.86 6.00 -7.20
CA TYR A 126 3.64 4.84 -7.64
C TYR A 126 4.13 4.02 -6.46
N VAL A 127 4.36 2.74 -6.72
CA VAL A 127 5.15 1.86 -5.87
C VAL A 127 6.49 1.63 -6.56
N HIS A 128 7.57 2.06 -5.93
CA HIS A 128 8.92 1.77 -6.37
C HIS A 128 9.47 0.56 -5.65
N GLY A 129 10.56 -0.01 -6.15
CA GLY A 129 11.26 -1.07 -5.46
C GLY A 129 12.75 -1.04 -5.76
N ARG A 130 13.56 -1.37 -4.74
CA ARG A 130 15.00 -1.61 -4.87
C ARG A 130 15.29 -3.01 -4.33
N PHE A 131 15.88 -3.86 -5.15
CA PHE A 131 16.22 -5.23 -4.81
C PHE A 131 17.72 -5.42 -4.86
N THR A 132 18.26 -5.95 -3.76
CA THR A 132 19.70 -6.01 -3.51
C THR A 132 20.21 -7.43 -3.34
N THR A 133 19.31 -8.39 -3.19
CA THR A 133 19.67 -9.82 -3.10
C THR A 133 18.90 -10.62 -4.13
N LEU A 134 19.62 -11.40 -4.92
CA LEU A 134 19.05 -12.39 -5.82
C LEU A 134 19.32 -13.79 -5.27
N ARG A 135 18.27 -14.59 -5.10
CA ARG A 135 18.36 -16.01 -4.75
C ARG A 135 18.04 -16.87 -5.94
N VAL A 136 18.97 -17.77 -6.26
CA VAL A 136 18.82 -18.79 -7.30
C VAL A 136 19.16 -20.14 -6.68
N LYS A 137 18.15 -21.02 -6.53
CA LYS A 137 18.28 -22.28 -5.80
C LYS A 137 18.82 -21.99 -4.38
N ASP A 138 19.95 -22.58 -4.02
CA ASP A 138 20.61 -22.42 -2.72
C ASP A 138 21.69 -21.33 -2.70
N LYS A 139 21.86 -20.58 -3.79
CA LYS A 139 22.85 -19.50 -3.90
C LYS A 139 22.19 -18.14 -3.79
N GLN A 140 22.93 -17.20 -3.21
CA GLN A 140 22.56 -15.79 -3.15
C GLN A 140 23.65 -14.94 -3.79
N TYR A 141 23.22 -13.88 -4.48
CA TYR A 141 24.09 -12.94 -5.17
C TYR A 141 23.69 -11.51 -4.77
N PRO A 142 24.66 -10.62 -4.50
CA PRO A 142 24.37 -9.19 -4.43
C PRO A 142 23.95 -8.72 -5.82
N VAL A 143 22.90 -7.91 -5.88
CA VAL A 143 22.39 -7.33 -7.14
C VAL A 143 21.95 -5.89 -6.89
N CYS A 144 21.60 -5.19 -7.96
CA CYS A 144 21.12 -3.82 -7.92
C CYS A 144 20.04 -3.67 -8.99
N VAL A 145 18.79 -3.88 -8.57
CA VAL A 145 17.66 -4.02 -9.48
C VAL A 145 16.51 -3.16 -9.00
N GLU A 146 15.86 -2.45 -9.92
CA GLU A 146 14.70 -1.62 -9.64
C GLU A 146 13.43 -2.10 -10.32
N LEU A 147 12.29 -1.64 -9.80
CA LEU A 147 10.96 -2.01 -10.24
C LEU A 147 10.43 -1.06 -11.31
N LEU A 148 9.92 -1.62 -12.41
CA LEU A 148 9.32 -0.90 -13.53
C LEU A 148 7.91 -1.42 -13.81
N ASP A 149 7.04 -0.53 -14.28
CA ASP A 149 5.72 -0.90 -14.78
C ASP A 149 5.83 -1.82 -16.00
N TYR A 150 5.06 -2.91 -15.99
CA TYR A 150 5.10 -3.89 -17.07
C TYR A 150 4.65 -3.34 -18.42
N ASN A 151 3.64 -2.45 -18.44
CA ASN A 151 3.04 -1.98 -19.69
C ASN A 151 3.82 -0.82 -20.31
N THR A 152 4.21 0.14 -19.48
CA THR A 152 4.84 1.40 -19.90
C THR A 152 6.36 1.37 -19.79
N ARG A 153 6.92 0.45 -19.01
CA ARG A 153 8.36 0.41 -18.64
C ARG A 153 8.83 1.67 -17.92
N ALA A 154 7.92 2.48 -17.41
CA ALA A 154 8.24 3.60 -16.53
C ALA A 154 8.73 3.08 -15.17
N ARG A 155 9.55 3.88 -14.48
CA ARG A 155 10.02 3.56 -13.14
C ARG A 155 8.83 3.55 -12.16
N GLY A 156 8.71 2.47 -11.38
CA GLY A 156 7.63 2.27 -10.43
C GLY A 156 6.33 1.75 -11.06
N ILE A 157 5.47 1.16 -10.22
CA ILE A 157 4.17 0.60 -10.59
C ILE A 157 3.07 1.59 -10.22
N PRO A 158 2.17 1.96 -11.15
CA PRO A 158 1.03 2.80 -10.83
C PRO A 158 0.16 2.18 -9.73
N ARG A 159 -0.23 3.01 -8.76
CA ARG A 159 -1.20 2.61 -7.73
C ARG A 159 -2.60 2.50 -8.34
N LEU A 160 -3.27 1.39 -8.03
CA LEU A 160 -4.70 1.21 -8.27
C LEU A 160 -5.50 1.79 -7.09
N PRO A 161 -6.82 2.05 -7.27
CA PRO A 161 -7.69 2.45 -6.18
C PRO A 161 -7.62 1.47 -4.99
N GLY A 162 -7.31 2.01 -3.81
CA GLY A 162 -7.17 1.24 -2.57
C GLY A 162 -5.81 1.43 -1.89
N GLY A 163 -5.66 0.84 -0.71
CA GLY A 163 -4.48 1.01 0.15
C GLY A 163 -4.51 2.31 0.96
N ASP A 164 -3.38 2.64 1.57
CA ASP A 164 -3.16 3.78 2.46
C ASP A 164 -1.72 4.32 2.30
N ASP A 165 -1.19 5.03 3.28
CA ASP A 165 0.17 5.59 3.24
C ASP A 165 1.27 4.54 3.44
N GLN A 166 0.91 3.30 3.78
CA GLN A 166 1.84 2.19 4.06
C GLN A 166 1.49 0.94 3.22
N SER A 167 0.51 1.05 2.33
CA SER A 167 0.06 -0.04 1.48
C SER A 167 -0.50 0.48 0.16
N ALA A 168 -0.31 -0.29 -0.90
CA ALA A 168 -0.77 0.06 -2.23
C ALA A 168 -1.37 -1.16 -2.92
N VAL A 169 -2.43 -0.93 -3.70
CA VAL A 169 -2.98 -1.95 -4.58
C VAL A 169 -2.33 -1.81 -5.94
N ILE A 170 -1.77 -2.90 -6.50
CA ILE A 170 -1.07 -2.91 -7.79
C ILE A 170 -1.44 -4.15 -8.60
N TYR A 171 -1.18 -4.12 -9.91
CA TYR A 171 -1.09 -5.36 -10.67
C TYR A 171 0.24 -6.06 -10.37
N PRO A 172 0.26 -7.41 -10.24
CA PRO A 172 1.47 -8.15 -9.84
C PRO A 172 2.49 -8.30 -10.97
N HIS A 173 2.12 -8.03 -12.22
CA HIS A 173 2.99 -8.08 -13.39
C HIS A 173 3.90 -6.86 -13.42
N VAL A 174 5.20 -7.10 -13.37
CA VAL A 174 6.21 -6.04 -13.29
C VAL A 174 7.39 -6.36 -14.21
N GLU A 175 8.17 -5.33 -14.52
CA GLU A 175 9.51 -5.50 -15.09
C GLU A 175 10.55 -5.17 -14.01
N LEU A 176 11.65 -5.89 -14.04
CA LEU A 176 12.83 -5.61 -13.23
C LEU A 176 13.92 -5.07 -14.14
N ARG A 177 14.62 -4.01 -13.74
CA ARG A 177 15.77 -3.49 -14.48
C ARG A 177 17.00 -3.51 -13.59
N SER A 178 18.08 -4.14 -14.02
CA SER A 178 19.37 -3.97 -13.36
C SER A 178 19.94 -2.59 -13.65
N VAL A 179 20.56 -2.01 -12.63
CA VAL A 179 21.12 -0.65 -12.68
C VAL A 179 22.53 -0.62 -12.11
N ARG A 180 23.28 0.42 -12.47
CA ARG A 180 24.65 0.61 -12.00
C ARG A 180 24.74 1.43 -10.72
N HIS A 181 23.67 2.14 -10.39
CA HIS A 181 23.40 2.82 -9.14
C HIS A 181 21.88 3.01 -9.04
N PHE A 182 21.35 3.18 -7.85
CA PHE A 182 19.97 3.58 -7.68
C PHE A 182 19.86 5.10 -7.78
N GLU A 183 19.00 5.55 -8.67
CA GLU A 183 18.59 6.94 -8.69
C GLU A 183 17.47 7.16 -7.66
N ARG A 184 17.38 8.39 -7.15
CA ARG A 184 16.28 8.89 -6.36
C ARG A 184 14.97 8.72 -7.13
N PHE A 185 13.88 8.46 -6.40
CA PHE A 185 12.54 8.44 -6.98
C PHE A 185 11.98 9.87 -7.12
N ASP A 186 11.32 10.10 -8.24
CA ASP A 186 10.67 11.38 -8.58
C ASP A 186 9.26 11.51 -7.99
#